data_AF-A0A2D5VMK1-F1
#
_entry.id   AF-A0A2D5VMK1-F1
#
_cell.length_a   1.000
_cell.length_b   1.000
_cell.length_c   1.000
_cell.angle_alpha   90.00
_cell.angle_beta   90.00
_cell.angle_gamma   90.00
#
_symmetry.space_group_name_H-M   'P 1'
#
loop_
_entity.id
_entity.type
_entity.pdbx_description
1 polymer ?
#
loop_
_entity_poly.entity_id
_entity_poly.type
_entity_poly.pdbx_seq_one_letter_code
_entity_poly.pdbx_strand_id
1 'polypeptide(L)'
;MENEQSVFELSVNVKTLLLKYYHVQADEGNPQLVDELLSHRDSVLAEKNAVVAALPAQYSLEGSAVNEHWDEFDRLLNQNITEIRESNYPELQVVTLMREAQRSLLDDLSLISEKMQIYSETSLSEMVLWERRQKNLLLDVVERYIERAASSMGAPLTIDSVDIASLCKQFERGITELQSKASTPETQRLLSKIRSQWLFIETAATDDGARLVPFLVMRYTDSILNHLESVTL
;
A
#
# COMPACT_ATOMS: atom_id res chain seq x y z
N MET A 1 4.41 -2.73 21.49
CA MET A 1 4.26 -1.61 20.54
C MET A 1 5.19 -1.78 19.35
N GLU A 2 6.48 -2.03 19.54
CA GLU A 2 7.44 -2.24 18.42
C GLU A 2 6.99 -3.36 17.46
N ASN A 3 6.65 -4.55 17.95
CA ASN A 3 6.13 -5.63 17.10
C ASN A 3 4.82 -5.29 16.37
N GLU A 4 3.97 -4.47 16.97
CA GLU A 4 2.68 -4.10 16.39
C GLU A 4 2.85 -3.05 15.29
N GLN A 5 3.80 -2.12 15.48
CA GLN A 5 4.24 -1.20 14.43
C GLN A 5 4.87 -1.96 13.25
N SER A 6 5.74 -2.94 13.49
CA SER A 6 6.35 -3.73 12.42
C SER A 6 5.32 -4.55 11.63
N VAL A 7 4.26 -5.05 12.28
CA VAL A 7 3.14 -5.73 11.58
C VAL A 7 2.41 -4.73 10.66
N PHE A 8 2.17 -3.51 11.13
CA PHE A 8 1.55 -2.47 10.30
C PHE A 8 2.45 -2.03 9.14
N GLU A 9 3.75 -1.83 9.36
CA GLU A 9 4.72 -1.48 8.32
C GLU A 9 4.79 -2.56 7.24
N LEU A 10 4.81 -3.83 7.63
CA LEU A 10 4.74 -4.94 6.70
C LEU A 10 3.46 -4.90 5.84
N SER A 11 2.31 -4.55 6.43
CA SER A 11 1.05 -4.41 5.66
C SER A 11 1.12 -3.31 4.60
N VAL A 12 1.77 -2.17 4.92
CA VAL A 12 2.02 -1.05 4.00
C VAL A 12 2.94 -1.50 2.87
N ASN A 13 3.99 -2.25 3.20
CA ASN A 13 4.97 -2.73 2.23
C ASN A 13 4.42 -3.81 1.29
N VAL A 14 3.56 -4.72 1.79
CA VAL A 14 2.81 -5.69 0.99
C VAL A 14 1.84 -5.00 0.03
N LYS A 15 1.08 -3.98 0.49
CA LYS A 15 0.24 -3.15 -0.39
C LYS A 15 1.07 -2.48 -1.48
N THR A 16 2.17 -1.83 -1.09
CA THR A 16 3.07 -1.13 -2.01
C THR A 16 3.69 -2.07 -3.05
N LEU A 17 3.96 -3.32 -2.69
CA LEU A 17 4.48 -4.34 -3.60
C LEU A 17 3.48 -4.64 -4.74
N LEU A 18 2.18 -4.76 -4.43
CA LEU A 18 1.14 -4.90 -5.45
C LEU A 18 1.05 -3.66 -6.36
N LEU A 19 1.17 -2.46 -5.80
CA LEU A 19 1.17 -1.21 -6.58
C LEU A 19 2.35 -1.14 -7.55
N LYS A 20 3.54 -1.55 -7.11
CA LYS A 20 4.74 -1.62 -7.96
C LYS A 20 4.57 -2.63 -9.09
N TYR A 21 3.90 -3.75 -8.84
CA TYR A 21 3.53 -4.70 -9.90
C TYR A 21 2.61 -4.06 -10.95
N TYR A 22 1.54 -3.39 -10.53
CA TYR A 22 0.66 -2.69 -11.48
C TYR A 22 1.37 -1.55 -12.22
N HIS A 23 2.35 -0.90 -11.59
CA HIS A 23 3.19 0.09 -12.25
C HIS A 23 4.04 -0.51 -13.38
N VAL A 24 4.65 -1.68 -13.15
CA VAL A 24 5.35 -2.45 -14.20
C VAL A 24 4.41 -2.76 -15.35
N GLN A 25 3.19 -3.22 -15.06
CA GLN A 25 2.19 -3.53 -16.08
C GLN A 25 1.75 -2.28 -16.86
N ALA A 26 1.53 -1.17 -16.18
CA ALA A 26 1.11 0.10 -16.80
C ALA A 26 2.19 0.74 -17.69
N ASP A 27 3.45 0.33 -17.53
CA ASP A 27 4.61 0.77 -18.34
C ASP A 27 5.19 -0.40 -19.15
N GLU A 28 4.34 -1.34 -19.57
CA GLU A 28 4.65 -2.41 -20.53
C GLU A 28 5.89 -3.25 -20.17
N GLY A 29 6.09 -3.54 -18.88
CA GLY A 29 7.20 -4.38 -18.43
C GLY A 29 8.57 -3.67 -18.40
N ASN A 30 8.59 -2.34 -18.27
CA ASN A 30 9.83 -1.56 -18.16
C ASN A 30 10.87 -2.23 -17.24
N PRO A 31 12.07 -2.59 -17.76
CA PRO A 31 13.07 -3.34 -17.00
C PRO A 31 13.50 -2.66 -15.70
N GLN A 32 13.58 -1.32 -15.66
CA GLN A 32 13.95 -0.59 -14.46
C GLN A 32 12.88 -0.76 -13.36
N LEU A 33 11.60 -0.67 -13.73
CA LEU A 33 10.51 -0.89 -12.79
C LEU A 33 10.44 -2.35 -12.32
N VAL A 34 10.81 -3.30 -13.17
CA VAL A 34 10.92 -4.71 -12.78
C VAL A 34 12.04 -4.91 -11.76
N ASP A 35 13.20 -4.29 -11.96
CA ASP A 35 14.31 -4.36 -10.99
C ASP A 35 13.94 -3.72 -9.65
N GLU A 36 13.26 -2.56 -9.68
CA GLU A 36 12.72 -1.90 -8.48
C GLU A 36 11.69 -2.78 -7.75
N LEU A 37 10.79 -3.43 -8.50
CA LEU A 37 9.80 -4.37 -7.97
C LEU A 37 10.46 -5.55 -7.28
N LEU A 38 11.46 -6.18 -7.91
CA LEU A 38 12.18 -7.32 -7.35
C LEU A 38 12.99 -6.93 -6.12
N SER A 39 13.65 -5.77 -6.14
CA SER A 39 14.37 -5.26 -4.96
C SER A 39 13.42 -4.97 -3.79
N HIS A 40 12.23 -4.44 -4.07
CA HIS A 40 11.21 -4.20 -3.04
C HIS A 40 10.69 -5.53 -2.49
N ARG A 41 10.38 -6.50 -3.36
CA ARG A 41 9.96 -7.86 -3.00
C ARG A 41 10.93 -8.53 -2.03
N ASP A 42 12.23 -8.49 -2.31
CA ASP A 42 13.26 -9.07 -1.44
C ASP A 42 13.29 -8.40 -0.05
N SER A 43 13.06 -7.09 -0.01
CA SER A 43 12.97 -6.32 1.24
C SER A 43 11.73 -6.70 2.05
N VAL A 44 10.56 -6.84 1.40
CA VAL A 44 9.32 -7.27 2.06
C VAL A 44 9.43 -8.71 2.57
N LEU A 45 10.08 -9.61 1.82
CA LEU A 45 10.34 -10.97 2.28
C LEU A 45 11.18 -10.99 3.56
N ALA A 46 12.26 -10.19 3.59
CA ALA A 46 13.12 -10.08 4.76
C ALA A 46 12.36 -9.51 5.97
N GLU A 47 11.57 -8.45 5.76
CA GLU A 47 10.71 -7.86 6.79
C GLU A 47 9.69 -8.86 7.33
N LYS A 48 8.96 -9.55 6.44
CA LYS A 48 8.00 -10.59 6.82
C LYS A 48 8.66 -11.71 7.63
N ASN A 49 9.86 -12.14 7.26
CA ASN A 49 10.61 -13.13 8.04
C ASN A 49 10.95 -12.61 9.44
N ALA A 50 11.39 -11.35 9.55
CA ALA A 50 11.69 -10.73 10.84
C ALA A 50 10.44 -10.57 11.72
N VAL A 51 9.33 -10.09 11.15
CA VAL A 51 8.05 -9.93 11.86
C VAL A 51 7.56 -11.27 12.39
N VAL A 52 7.46 -12.30 11.54
CA VAL A 52 6.99 -13.63 11.95
C VAL A 52 7.89 -14.25 13.01
N ALA A 53 9.21 -14.11 12.89
CA ALA A 53 10.16 -14.63 13.89
C ALA A 53 10.05 -13.90 15.25
N ALA A 54 9.63 -12.64 15.26
CA ALA A 54 9.44 -11.84 16.47
C ALA A 54 8.06 -12.04 17.13
N LEU A 55 7.14 -12.79 16.50
CA LEU A 55 5.82 -13.03 17.06
C LEU A 55 5.88 -13.92 18.31
N PRO A 56 5.20 -13.56 19.40
CA PRO A 56 5.02 -14.44 20.55
C PRO A 56 4.33 -15.76 20.16
N ALA A 57 4.62 -16.84 20.89
CA ALA A 57 4.12 -18.19 20.58
C ALA A 57 2.59 -18.30 20.47
N GLN A 58 1.84 -17.43 21.14
CA GLN A 58 0.38 -17.36 21.07
C GLN A 58 -0.15 -16.96 19.68
N TYR A 59 0.71 -16.39 18.81
CA TYR A 59 0.39 -16.01 17.43
C TYR A 59 0.97 -16.98 16.40
N SER A 60 1.35 -18.19 16.80
CA SER A 60 2.01 -19.15 15.92
C SER A 60 1.13 -19.63 14.76
N LEU A 61 -0.20 -19.69 14.96
CA LEU A 61 -1.14 -20.03 13.91
C LEU A 61 -1.23 -18.90 12.87
N GLU A 62 -1.38 -17.67 13.32
CA GLU A 62 -1.43 -16.49 12.46
C GLU A 62 -0.10 -16.27 11.72
N GLY A 63 1.03 -16.47 12.40
CA GLY A 63 2.34 -16.45 11.75
C GLY A 63 2.51 -17.53 10.68
N SER A 64 1.87 -18.69 10.85
CA SER A 64 1.85 -19.75 9.83
C SER A 64 0.98 -19.35 8.63
N ALA A 65 -0.20 -18.76 8.88
CA ALA A 65 -1.09 -18.24 7.83
C ALA A 65 -0.42 -17.12 7.01
N VAL A 66 0.29 -16.19 7.67
CA VAL A 66 1.11 -15.15 7.02
C VAL A 66 2.14 -15.77 6.08
N ASN A 67 2.82 -16.86 6.47
CA ASN A 67 3.77 -17.53 5.58
C ASN A 67 3.06 -18.20 4.38
N GLU A 68 1.96 -18.89 4.62
CA GLU A 68 1.20 -19.57 3.55
C GLU A 68 0.67 -18.60 2.50
N HIS A 69 0.00 -17.53 2.93
CA HIS A 69 -0.52 -16.52 2.00
C HIS A 69 0.58 -15.68 1.35
N TRP A 70 1.71 -15.45 2.03
CA TRP A 70 2.90 -14.86 1.40
C TRP A 70 3.44 -15.76 0.30
N ASP A 71 3.66 -17.05 0.56
CA ASP A 71 4.25 -17.98 -0.41
C ASP A 71 3.37 -18.08 -1.68
N GLU A 72 2.05 -18.08 -1.52
CA GLU A 72 1.13 -18.07 -2.65
C GLU A 72 1.15 -16.74 -3.42
N PHE A 73 1.08 -15.61 -2.71
CA PHE A 73 1.19 -14.27 -3.32
C PHE A 73 2.51 -14.12 -4.10
N ASP A 74 3.62 -14.52 -3.49
CA ASP A 74 4.98 -14.41 -4.01
C ASP A 74 5.17 -15.28 -5.26
N ARG A 75 4.65 -16.51 -5.24
CA ARG A 75 4.65 -17.43 -6.37
C ARG A 75 3.86 -16.86 -7.55
N LEU A 76 2.66 -16.33 -7.30
CA LEU A 76 1.80 -15.74 -8.33
C LEU A 76 2.39 -14.43 -8.89
N LEU A 77 3.00 -13.60 -8.05
CA LEU A 77 3.74 -12.42 -8.48
C LEU A 77 4.89 -12.80 -9.42
N ASN A 78 5.69 -13.80 -9.06
CA ASN A 78 6.80 -14.25 -9.90
C ASN A 78 6.31 -14.83 -11.24
N GLN A 79 5.18 -15.56 -11.23
CA GLN A 79 4.54 -16.03 -12.46
C GLN A 79 4.14 -14.86 -13.36
N ASN A 80 3.41 -13.87 -12.82
CA ASN A 80 2.99 -12.69 -13.57
C ASN A 80 4.18 -11.87 -14.13
N ILE A 81 5.27 -11.70 -13.36
CA ILE A 81 6.48 -11.01 -13.83
C ILE A 81 7.12 -11.77 -15.00
N THR A 82 7.15 -13.10 -14.92
CA THR A 82 7.70 -13.95 -16.00
C THR A 82 6.88 -13.80 -17.27
N GLU A 83 5.54 -13.83 -17.15
CA GLU A 83 4.63 -13.64 -18.29
C GLU A 83 4.76 -12.27 -18.94
N ILE A 84 4.88 -11.20 -18.14
CA ILE A 84 5.13 -9.84 -18.66
C ILE A 84 6.45 -9.81 -19.45
N ARG A 85 7.51 -10.46 -18.96
CA ARG A 85 8.81 -10.51 -19.66
C ARG A 85 8.76 -11.31 -20.97
N GLU A 86 7.97 -12.38 -21.01
CA GLU A 86 7.89 -13.28 -22.16
C GLU A 86 6.90 -12.82 -23.23
N SER A 87 5.79 -12.19 -22.81
CA SER A 87 4.64 -11.94 -23.67
C SER A 87 4.09 -10.51 -23.62
N ASN A 88 4.65 -9.64 -22.78
CA ASN A 88 4.19 -8.26 -22.50
C ASN A 88 2.76 -8.14 -21.94
N TYR A 89 2.09 -9.26 -21.65
CA TYR A 89 0.74 -9.28 -21.09
C TYR A 89 0.67 -10.24 -19.90
N PRO A 90 0.04 -9.86 -18.78
CA PRO A 90 -0.19 -10.78 -17.68
C PRO A 90 -1.41 -11.67 -17.94
N GLU A 91 -1.41 -12.87 -17.37
CA GLU A 91 -2.60 -13.72 -17.31
C GLU A 91 -3.58 -13.19 -16.26
N LEU A 92 -4.73 -12.67 -16.70
CA LEU A 92 -5.73 -12.03 -15.83
C LEU A 92 -6.18 -12.92 -14.66
N GLN A 93 -6.27 -14.23 -14.86
CA GLN A 93 -6.61 -15.17 -13.79
C GLN A 93 -5.53 -15.20 -12.71
N VAL A 94 -4.25 -15.20 -13.11
CA VAL A 94 -3.11 -15.21 -12.18
C VAL A 94 -3.03 -13.89 -11.41
N VAL A 95 -3.30 -12.76 -12.07
CA VAL A 95 -3.42 -11.44 -11.39
C VAL A 95 -4.55 -11.44 -10.36
N THR A 96 -5.69 -12.04 -10.69
CA THR A 96 -6.84 -12.14 -9.78
C THR A 96 -6.49 -12.96 -8.53
N LEU A 97 -5.92 -14.16 -8.74
CA LEU A 97 -5.47 -15.02 -7.64
C LEU A 97 -4.38 -14.34 -6.79
N MET A 98 -3.46 -13.61 -7.44
CA MET A 98 -2.37 -12.90 -6.74
C MET A 98 -2.96 -11.87 -5.78
N ARG A 99 -3.97 -11.12 -6.23
CA ARG A 99 -4.66 -10.13 -5.39
C ARG A 99 -5.44 -10.78 -4.27
N GLU A 100 -6.09 -11.92 -4.51
CA GLU A 100 -6.79 -12.68 -3.47
C GLU A 100 -5.81 -13.14 -2.38
N ALA A 101 -4.66 -13.71 -2.76
CA ALA A 101 -3.62 -14.10 -1.83
C ALA A 101 -3.06 -12.90 -1.03
N GLN A 102 -2.84 -11.76 -1.70
CA GLN A 102 -2.41 -10.52 -1.06
C GLN A 102 -3.43 -10.00 -0.05
N ARG A 103 -4.73 -10.06 -0.35
CA ARG A 103 -5.80 -9.67 0.57
C ARG A 103 -5.85 -10.58 1.79
N SER A 104 -5.79 -11.90 1.60
CA SER A 104 -5.72 -12.85 2.71
C SER A 104 -4.51 -12.60 3.62
N LEU A 105 -3.35 -12.29 3.04
CA LEU A 105 -2.16 -11.91 3.79
C LEU A 105 -2.38 -10.62 4.62
N LEU A 106 -3.00 -9.59 4.03
CA LEU A 106 -3.33 -8.36 4.76
C LEU A 106 -4.35 -8.59 5.89
N ASP A 107 -5.32 -9.48 5.69
CA ASP A 107 -6.30 -9.86 6.70
C ASP A 107 -5.63 -10.56 7.89
N ASP A 108 -4.66 -11.45 7.64
CA ASP A 108 -3.88 -12.09 8.70
C ASP A 108 -3.05 -11.07 9.50
N LEU A 109 -2.37 -10.14 8.81
CA LEU A 109 -1.60 -9.07 9.46
C LEU A 109 -2.51 -8.16 10.30
N SER A 110 -3.70 -7.85 9.79
CA SER A 110 -4.71 -7.06 10.50
C SER A 110 -5.19 -7.79 11.76
N LEU A 111 -5.47 -9.10 11.66
CA LEU A 111 -5.86 -9.92 12.80
C LEU A 111 -4.78 -9.96 13.89
N ILE A 112 -3.50 -10.08 13.50
CA ILE A 112 -2.37 -10.01 14.44
C ILE A 112 -2.34 -8.66 15.15
N SER A 113 -2.43 -7.56 14.40
CA SER A 113 -2.44 -6.18 14.94
C SER A 113 -3.61 -5.96 15.91
N GLU A 114 -4.83 -6.37 15.53
CA GLU A 114 -6.02 -6.27 16.39
C GLU A 114 -5.85 -7.03 17.70
N LYS A 115 -5.37 -8.28 17.64
CA LYS A 115 -5.10 -9.06 18.85
C LYS A 115 -4.02 -8.40 19.71
N MET A 116 -2.93 -7.92 19.12
CA MET A 116 -1.89 -7.20 19.85
C MET A 116 -2.44 -5.96 20.57
N GLN A 117 -3.34 -5.21 19.94
CA GLN A 117 -3.98 -4.04 20.55
C GLN A 117 -4.93 -4.42 21.69
N ILE A 118 -5.71 -5.51 21.56
CA ILE A 118 -6.60 -6.00 22.62
C ILE A 118 -5.81 -6.45 23.86
N TYR A 119 -4.66 -7.10 23.67
CA TYR A 119 -3.82 -7.60 24.76
C TYR A 119 -2.79 -6.59 25.27
N SER A 120 -2.67 -5.42 24.62
CA SER A 120 -1.78 -4.36 25.06
C SER A 120 -2.41 -3.57 26.21
N GLU A 121 -1.65 -3.34 27.28
CA GLU A 121 -2.05 -2.45 28.38
C GLU A 121 -2.02 -0.96 27.98
N THR A 122 -1.48 -0.63 26.80
CA THR A 122 -1.37 0.74 26.28
C THR A 122 -2.02 0.82 24.90
N SER A 123 -2.96 1.75 24.72
CA SER A 123 -3.55 2.03 23.41
C SER A 123 -2.59 2.84 22.53
N LEU A 124 -2.70 2.67 21.21
CA LEU A 124 -1.98 3.50 20.25
C LEU A 124 -2.37 4.97 20.44
N SER A 125 -1.39 5.88 20.25
CA SER A 125 -1.66 7.31 20.31
C SER A 125 -2.56 7.74 19.15
N GLU A 126 -3.31 8.84 19.33
CA GLU A 126 -4.13 9.41 18.26
C GLU A 126 -3.30 9.73 16.99
N MET A 127 -2.03 10.10 17.17
CA MET A 127 -1.13 10.42 16.08
C MET A 127 -0.77 9.17 15.26
N VAL A 128 -0.47 8.05 15.92
CA VAL A 128 -0.19 6.77 15.23
C VAL A 128 -1.45 6.30 14.49
N LEU A 129 -2.63 6.37 15.14
CA LEU A 129 -3.89 6.00 14.48
C LEU A 129 -4.20 6.87 13.26
N TRP A 130 -3.91 8.17 13.35
CA TRP A 130 -4.05 9.11 12.24
C TRP A 130 -3.11 8.74 11.08
N GLU A 131 -1.82 8.53 11.35
CA GLU A 131 -0.81 8.20 10.34
C GLU A 131 -1.21 6.94 9.58
N ARG A 132 -1.58 5.89 10.31
CA ARG A 132 -1.99 4.61 9.73
C ARG A 132 -3.21 4.74 8.84
N ARG A 133 -4.20 5.52 9.28
CA ARG A 133 -5.38 5.82 8.47
C ARG A 133 -5.01 6.56 7.19
N GLN A 134 -4.12 7.55 7.25
CA GLN A 134 -3.70 8.30 6.06
C GLN A 134 -2.91 7.43 5.08
N LYS A 135 -1.99 6.59 5.56
CA LYS A 135 -1.25 5.62 4.73
C LYS A 135 -2.21 4.67 4.00
N ASN A 136 -3.17 4.10 4.72
CA ASN A 136 -4.17 3.22 4.11
C ASN A 136 -5.04 3.93 3.06
N LEU A 137 -5.56 5.12 3.38
CA LEU A 137 -6.37 5.90 2.43
C LEU A 137 -5.59 6.26 1.16
N LEU A 138 -4.31 6.64 1.29
CA LEU A 138 -3.43 6.91 0.15
C LEU A 138 -3.29 5.66 -0.72
N LEU A 139 -2.90 4.54 -0.13
CA LEU A 139 -2.66 3.29 -0.85
C LEU A 139 -3.93 2.79 -1.54
N ASP A 140 -5.08 2.88 -0.88
CA ASP A 140 -6.37 2.46 -1.42
C ASP A 140 -6.78 3.31 -2.65
N VAL A 141 -6.51 4.61 -2.64
CA VAL A 141 -6.77 5.48 -3.81
C VAL A 141 -5.80 5.18 -4.94
N VAL A 142 -4.51 5.00 -4.61
CA VAL A 142 -3.47 4.72 -5.61
C VAL A 142 -3.67 3.36 -6.26
N GLU A 143 -4.12 2.33 -5.50
CA GLU A 143 -4.46 1.00 -6.02
C GLU A 143 -5.49 1.10 -7.14
N ARG A 144 -6.61 1.77 -6.89
CA ARG A 144 -7.69 1.94 -7.88
C ARG A 144 -7.21 2.66 -9.13
N TYR A 145 -6.40 3.70 -8.94
CA TYR A 145 -5.84 4.45 -10.06
C TYR A 145 -4.84 3.62 -10.89
N ILE A 146 -3.91 2.93 -10.23
CA ILE A 146 -2.84 2.19 -10.92
C ILE A 146 -3.40 0.94 -11.60
N GLU A 147 -4.40 0.30 -11.01
CA GLU A 147 -5.14 -0.81 -11.61
C GLU A 147 -5.87 -0.38 -12.89
N ARG A 148 -6.53 0.79 -12.87
CA ARG A 148 -7.13 1.40 -14.07
C ARG A 148 -6.06 1.68 -15.12
N ALA A 149 -4.88 2.12 -14.71
CA ALA A 149 -3.78 2.40 -15.63
C ALA A 149 -3.11 1.15 -16.21
N ALA A 150 -3.09 0.05 -15.45
CA ALA A 150 -2.57 -1.24 -15.86
C ALA A 150 -3.56 -2.03 -16.76
N SER A 151 -4.83 -1.65 -16.77
CA SER A 151 -5.87 -2.28 -17.57
C SER A 151 -5.79 -1.88 -19.04
N SER A 152 -5.77 -2.88 -19.94
CA SER A 152 -5.72 -2.70 -21.40
C SER A 152 -6.89 -1.90 -21.99
N MET A 153 -7.98 -1.70 -21.23
CA MET A 153 -9.15 -0.91 -21.63
C MET A 153 -9.38 0.35 -20.79
N GLY A 154 -8.49 0.67 -19.83
CA GLY A 154 -8.71 1.76 -18.89
C GLY A 154 -9.92 1.54 -17.96
N ALA A 155 -10.40 0.31 -17.84
CA ALA A 155 -11.47 -0.08 -16.93
C ALA A 155 -10.86 -0.75 -15.68
N PRO A 156 -11.32 -0.44 -14.46
CA PRO A 156 -10.86 -1.13 -13.25
C PRO A 156 -10.98 -2.65 -13.40
N LEU A 157 -9.97 -3.41 -12.95
CA LEU A 157 -10.05 -4.88 -12.90
C LEU A 157 -11.03 -5.36 -11.80
N THR A 158 -11.52 -4.45 -10.96
CA THR A 158 -12.46 -4.68 -9.86
C THR A 158 -13.52 -3.61 -9.73
N ILE A 159 -14.67 -4.00 -9.17
CA ILE A 159 -15.76 -3.09 -8.80
C ILE A 159 -15.78 -2.99 -7.28
N ASP A 160 -15.23 -1.90 -6.75
CA ASP A 160 -15.33 -1.59 -5.33
C ASP A 160 -16.65 -0.89 -5.02
N SER A 161 -17.19 -1.14 -3.83
CA SER A 161 -18.43 -0.53 -3.35
C SER A 161 -18.25 0.91 -2.87
N VAL A 162 -17.01 1.33 -2.59
CA VAL A 162 -16.68 2.66 -2.09
C VAL A 162 -16.17 3.53 -3.23
N ASP A 163 -16.83 4.68 -3.41
CA ASP A 163 -16.43 5.71 -4.37
C ASP A 163 -15.02 6.26 -4.07
N ILE A 164 -14.14 6.24 -5.07
CA ILE A 164 -12.77 6.77 -4.96
C ILE A 164 -12.75 8.25 -4.52
N ALA A 165 -13.76 9.04 -4.94
CA ALA A 165 -13.88 10.43 -4.52
C ALA A 165 -14.20 10.57 -3.03
N SER A 166 -14.88 9.60 -2.43
CA SER A 166 -15.13 9.53 -0.98
C SER A 166 -13.83 9.29 -0.21
N LEU A 167 -12.99 8.38 -0.70
CA LEU A 167 -11.68 8.10 -0.10
C LEU A 167 -10.75 9.31 -0.19
N CYS A 168 -10.77 10.00 -1.35
CA CYS A 168 -9.98 11.20 -1.54
C CYS A 168 -10.35 12.29 -0.52
N LYS A 169 -11.65 12.52 -0.31
CA LYS A 169 -12.15 13.47 0.70
C LYS A 169 -11.77 13.09 2.12
N GLN A 170 -11.70 11.80 2.44
CA GLN A 170 -11.28 11.32 3.76
C GLN A 170 -9.80 11.59 4.02
N PHE A 171 -8.94 11.38 3.01
CA PHE A 171 -7.52 11.71 3.10
C PHE A 171 -7.32 13.21 3.30
N GLU A 172 -7.89 14.05 2.43
CA GLU A 172 -7.76 15.51 2.52
C GLU A 172 -8.28 16.07 3.86
N ARG A 173 -9.37 15.51 4.38
CA ARG A 173 -9.88 15.86 5.72
C ARG A 173 -8.86 15.54 6.80
N GLY A 174 -8.25 14.36 6.77
CA GLY A 174 -7.22 13.96 7.73
C GLY A 174 -6.01 14.90 7.74
N ILE A 175 -5.52 15.29 6.55
CA ILE A 175 -4.43 16.27 6.42
C ILE A 175 -4.84 17.64 6.97
N THR A 176 -6.04 18.12 6.62
CA THR A 176 -6.55 19.43 7.06
C THR A 176 -6.75 19.50 8.57
N GLU A 177 -7.32 18.44 9.17
CA GLU A 177 -7.51 18.33 10.61
C GLU A 177 -6.17 18.41 11.35
N LEU A 178 -5.15 17.67 10.90
CA LEU A 178 -3.84 17.72 11.54
C LEU A 178 -3.15 19.07 11.33
N GLN A 179 -3.28 19.66 10.15
CA GLN A 179 -2.74 20.98 9.85
C GLN A 179 -3.30 22.07 10.78
N SER A 180 -4.58 21.96 11.18
CA SER A 180 -5.20 22.88 12.15
C SER A 180 -4.65 22.74 13.58
N LYS A 181 -4.09 21.57 13.90
CA LYS A 181 -3.49 21.25 15.22
C LYS A 181 -1.96 21.45 15.24
N ALA A 182 -1.32 21.53 14.07
CA ALA A 182 0.13 21.60 13.93
C ALA A 182 0.69 22.91 14.52
N SER A 183 1.50 22.77 15.57
CA SER A 183 2.06 23.88 16.34
C SER A 183 3.41 24.37 15.81
N THR A 184 4.13 23.55 15.04
CA THR A 184 5.47 23.85 14.56
C THR A 184 5.48 24.24 13.07
N PRO A 185 6.37 25.17 12.64
CA PRO A 185 6.54 25.51 11.23
C PRO A 185 7.00 24.33 10.37
N GLU A 186 7.70 23.36 10.97
CA GLU A 186 8.20 22.16 10.28
C GLU A 186 7.05 21.21 9.92
N THR A 187 6.20 20.86 10.89
CA THR A 187 5.00 20.05 10.67
C THR A 187 4.08 20.69 9.63
N GLN A 188 3.87 22.01 9.71
CA GLN A 188 3.06 22.74 8.72
C GLN A 188 3.63 22.67 7.30
N ARG A 189 4.96 22.73 7.16
CA ARG A 189 5.64 22.58 5.85
C ARG A 189 5.50 21.17 5.31
N LEU A 190 5.68 20.14 6.14
CA LEU A 190 5.49 18.74 5.74
C LEU A 190 4.06 18.49 5.26
N LEU A 191 3.05 18.92 6.02
CA LEU A 191 1.65 18.78 5.64
C LEU A 191 1.32 19.54 4.35
N SER A 192 1.90 20.72 4.14
CA SER A 192 1.73 21.48 2.89
C SER A 192 2.35 20.75 1.67
N LYS A 193 3.49 20.08 1.86
CA LYS A 193 4.10 19.25 0.81
C LYS A 193 3.24 18.03 0.49
N ILE A 194 2.80 17.30 1.51
CA ILE A 194 1.88 16.17 1.36
C ILE A 194 0.65 16.60 0.57
N ARG A 195 0.00 17.69 0.99
CA ARG A 195 -1.21 18.22 0.33
C ARG A 195 -0.98 18.58 -1.14
N SER A 196 0.16 19.18 -1.46
CA SER A 196 0.49 19.56 -2.84
C SER A 196 0.67 18.34 -3.75
N GLN A 197 1.33 17.29 -3.24
CA GLN A 197 1.48 16.02 -3.96
C GLN A 197 0.16 15.26 -4.05
N TRP A 198 -0.62 15.29 -2.97
CA TRP A 198 -1.93 14.67 -2.89
C TRP A 198 -2.91 15.24 -3.91
N LEU A 199 -2.97 16.57 -4.07
CA LEU A 199 -3.86 17.21 -5.05
C LEU A 199 -3.64 16.69 -6.47
N PHE A 200 -2.39 16.38 -6.82
CA PHE A 200 -2.07 15.74 -8.10
C PHE A 200 -2.65 14.32 -8.18
N ILE A 201 -2.43 13.50 -7.15
CA ILE A 201 -2.95 12.13 -7.08
C ILE A 201 -4.48 12.13 -7.14
N GLU A 202 -5.15 12.98 -6.34
CA GLU A 202 -6.60 13.13 -6.32
C GLU A 202 -7.14 13.50 -7.71
N THR A 203 -6.53 14.47 -8.37
CA THR A 203 -6.93 14.89 -9.73
C THR A 203 -6.78 13.72 -10.72
N ALA A 204 -5.65 13.03 -10.69
CA ALA A 204 -5.39 11.88 -11.58
C ALA A 204 -6.34 10.70 -11.31
N ALA A 205 -6.67 10.46 -10.04
CA ALA A 205 -7.54 9.38 -9.60
C ALA A 205 -9.02 9.62 -9.94
N THR A 206 -9.48 10.87 -9.89
CA THR A 206 -10.91 11.22 -10.05
C THR A 206 -11.30 11.70 -11.44
N ASP A 207 -10.35 12.07 -12.30
CA ASP A 207 -10.63 12.45 -13.69
C ASP A 207 -10.46 11.24 -14.63
N ASP A 208 -11.57 10.64 -15.04
CA ASP A 208 -11.60 9.51 -15.99
C ASP A 208 -11.21 9.92 -17.42
N GLY A 209 -11.22 11.22 -17.75
CA GLY A 209 -10.80 11.74 -19.05
C GLY A 209 -9.32 12.14 -19.11
N ALA A 210 -8.63 12.20 -17.96
CA ALA A 210 -7.24 12.59 -17.90
C ALA A 210 -6.31 11.52 -18.48
N ARG A 211 -5.20 11.98 -19.07
CA ARG A 211 -4.12 11.08 -19.45
C ARG A 211 -3.54 10.43 -18.19
N LEU A 212 -3.48 9.11 -18.20
CA LEU A 212 -2.83 8.33 -17.14
C LEU A 212 -1.33 8.64 -17.08
N VAL A 213 -0.85 8.91 -15.87
CA VAL A 213 0.52 9.26 -15.51
C VAL A 213 1.02 8.41 -14.32
N PRO A 214 1.10 7.07 -14.47
CA PRO A 214 1.48 6.12 -13.41
C PRO A 214 2.74 6.50 -12.64
N PHE A 215 3.78 6.85 -13.39
CA PHE A 215 5.09 7.18 -12.84
C PHE A 215 5.04 8.32 -11.81
N LEU A 216 4.32 9.40 -12.11
CA LEU A 216 4.26 10.56 -11.22
C LEU A 216 3.39 10.28 -9.99
N VAL A 217 2.31 9.50 -10.16
CA VAL A 217 1.50 9.05 -9.02
C VAL A 217 2.33 8.16 -8.09
N MET A 218 3.01 7.14 -8.60
CA MET A 218 3.84 6.26 -7.77
C MET A 218 4.97 7.02 -7.06
N ARG A 219 5.63 7.95 -7.74
CA ARG A 219 6.66 8.80 -7.12
C ARG A 219 6.11 9.67 -5.98
N TYR A 220 4.90 10.22 -6.15
CA TYR A 220 4.25 11.00 -5.10
C TYR A 220 3.74 10.11 -3.97
N THR A 221 3.27 8.90 -4.25
CA THR A 221 2.92 7.91 -3.22
C THR A 221 4.11 7.63 -2.30
N ASP A 222 5.27 7.25 -2.86
CA ASP A 222 6.48 6.99 -2.07
C ASP A 222 6.90 8.21 -1.24
N SER A 223 6.83 9.40 -1.84
CA SER A 223 7.16 10.64 -1.13
C SER A 223 6.17 10.97 -0.01
N ILE A 224 4.87 10.74 -0.20
CA ILE A 224 3.86 11.02 0.83
C ILE A 224 3.99 10.01 1.97
N LEU A 225 4.20 8.72 1.69
CA LEU A 225 4.42 7.70 2.72
C LEU A 225 5.57 8.08 3.65
N ASN A 226 6.73 8.45 3.07
CA ASN A 226 7.90 8.93 3.82
C ASN A 226 7.61 10.20 4.64
N HIS A 227 6.84 11.15 4.07
CA HIS A 227 6.48 12.36 4.78
C HIS A 227 5.53 12.07 5.96
N LEU A 228 4.55 11.16 5.79
CA LEU A 228 3.59 10.79 6.83
C LEU A 228 4.29 10.22 8.08
N GLU A 229 5.33 9.41 7.90
CA GLU A 229 6.17 8.87 8.99
C GLU A 229 6.93 9.96 9.77
N SER A 230 7.23 11.06 9.10
CA SER A 230 7.99 12.17 9.68
C SER A 230 7.09 13.22 10.35
N VAL A 231 5.76 13.11 10.25
CA VAL A 231 4.85 14.08 10.84
C VAL A 231 4.76 13.85 12.35
N THR A 232 4.97 14.93 13.12
CA THR A 232 4.79 14.95 14.58
C THR A 232 4.02 16.20 15.01
N LEU A 233 3.34 16.14 16.16
CA LEU A 233 2.53 17.24 16.72
C LEU A 233 3.31 18.10 17.73
#